data_AF-A0A2T1DWD2-F1
#
_entry.id   AF-A0A2T1DWD2-F1
#
_cell.length_a   1.000
_cell.length_b   1.000
_cell.length_c   1.000
_cell.angle_alpha   90.00
_cell.angle_beta   90.00
_cell.angle_gamma   90.00
#
_symmetry.space_group_name_H-M   'P 1'
#
loop_
_entity.id
_entity.type
_entity.pdbx_description
1 polymer ?
#
loop_
_entity_poly.entity_id
_entity_poly.type
_entity_poly.pdbx_seq_one_letter_code
_entity_poly.pdbx_strand_id
1 'polypeptide(L)'
;MFRKLQELLLRSIFSGSPLPGAQQPTRFPDLAFLERQPYIAVLDDQLALPFPVEDMPKPVKVLSYDDILREAGSGVSIAFVSFHPPKWENECVALNMEVRLASDMRNGETLGLGGIQVQFHKVSGKWVVAEEASYFAT
;
A
#
# COMPACT_ATOMS: atom_id res chain seq x y z
N MET A 1 -11.92 11.10 -3.86
CA MET A 1 -11.27 11.57 -2.60
C MET A 1 -10.25 10.55 -2.12
N PHE A 2 -10.67 9.32 -1.80
CA PHE A 2 -9.79 8.25 -1.30
C PHE A 2 -8.62 7.93 -2.22
N ARG A 3 -8.81 7.97 -3.55
CA ARG A 3 -7.72 7.83 -4.53
C ARG A 3 -6.48 8.67 -4.19
N LYS A 4 -6.66 9.97 -3.92
CA LYS A 4 -5.56 10.88 -3.64
C LYS A 4 -4.84 10.54 -2.33
N LEU A 5 -5.56 10.00 -1.34
CA LEU A 5 -4.98 9.57 -0.07
C LEU A 5 -4.23 8.23 -0.21
N GLN A 6 -4.79 7.28 -0.97
CA GLN A 6 -4.14 6.01 -1.29
C GLN A 6 -2.85 6.24 -2.10
N GLU A 7 -2.89 7.13 -3.10
CA GLU A 7 -1.71 7.59 -3.86
C GLU A 7 -0.66 8.22 -2.96
N LEU A 8 -1.06 9.18 -2.12
CA LEU A 8 -0.16 9.87 -1.20
C LEU A 8 0.53 8.89 -0.23
N LEU A 9 -0.23 7.93 0.30
CA LEU A 9 0.30 6.88 1.17
C LEU A 9 1.32 5.99 0.45
N LEU A 10 0.94 5.47 -0.72
CA LEU A 10 1.83 4.63 -1.53
C LEU A 10 3.12 5.39 -1.88
N ARG A 11 3.00 6.62 -2.37
CA ARG A 11 4.14 7.45 -2.77
C ARG A 11 5.05 7.76 -1.60
N SER A 12 4.50 8.10 -0.44
CA SER A 12 5.27 8.37 0.78
C SER A 12 6.13 7.17 1.18
N ILE A 13 5.53 5.98 1.20
CA ILE A 13 6.22 4.74 1.58
C ILE A 13 7.37 4.42 0.64
N PHE A 14 7.12 4.43 -0.68
CA PHE A 14 8.14 4.02 -1.64
C PHE A 14 9.20 5.08 -1.92
N SER A 15 8.86 6.37 -1.83
CA SER A 15 9.84 7.46 -2.00
C SER A 15 10.64 7.76 -0.74
N GLY A 16 10.23 7.22 0.41
CA GLY A 16 10.79 7.59 1.72
C GLY A 16 10.52 9.04 2.11
N SER A 17 9.57 9.72 1.47
CA SER A 17 9.15 11.07 1.84
C SER A 17 8.10 11.02 2.96
N PRO A 18 8.11 11.95 3.94
CA PRO A 18 7.07 12.00 4.97
C PRO A 18 5.70 12.35 4.37
N LEU A 19 4.65 11.82 4.98
CA LEU A 19 3.29 12.27 4.70
C LEU A 19 3.09 13.71 5.19
N PRO A 20 2.17 14.49 4.60
CA PRO A 20 1.84 15.82 5.10
C PRO A 20 1.40 15.75 6.57
N GLY A 21 2.03 16.55 7.43
CA GLY A 21 1.78 16.54 8.89
C GLY A 21 2.61 15.52 9.67
N ALA A 22 3.21 14.53 9.01
CA ALA A 22 4.12 13.59 9.67
C ALA A 22 5.54 14.17 9.75
N GLN A 23 6.24 13.91 10.87
CA GLN A 23 7.64 14.32 11.03
C GLN A 23 8.65 13.33 10.43
N GLN A 24 8.23 12.07 10.26
CA GLN A 24 9.07 10.99 9.75
C GLN A 24 8.42 10.28 8.57
N PRO A 25 9.21 9.67 7.67
CA PRO A 25 8.69 8.81 6.61
C PRO A 25 7.96 7.59 7.16
N THR A 26 6.80 7.29 6.60
CA THR A 26 6.08 6.04 6.86
C THR A 26 6.80 4.90 6.14
N ARG A 27 7.18 3.83 6.84
CA ARG A 27 7.92 2.70 6.25
C ARG A 27 7.36 1.37 6.72
N PHE A 28 7.22 0.41 5.81
CA PHE A 28 6.94 -0.97 6.22
C PHE A 28 8.16 -1.57 6.92
N PRO A 29 7.97 -2.38 7.98
CA PRO A 29 9.04 -3.19 8.55
C PRO A 29 9.67 -4.12 7.50
N ASP A 30 8.85 -4.71 6.63
CA ASP A 30 9.24 -5.71 5.62
C ASP A 30 9.35 -5.15 4.20
N LEU A 31 9.62 -3.85 4.06
CA LEU A 31 9.73 -3.16 2.77
C LEU A 31 10.77 -3.80 1.83
N ALA A 32 11.75 -4.51 2.39
CA ALA A 32 12.80 -5.19 1.64
C ALA A 32 12.28 -6.21 0.61
N PHE A 33 11.12 -6.85 0.85
CA PHE A 33 10.52 -7.76 -0.13
C PHE A 33 10.02 -7.01 -1.37
N LEU A 34 9.32 -5.89 -1.15
CA LEU A 34 8.83 -5.01 -2.22
C LEU A 34 9.98 -4.32 -2.96
N GLU A 35 11.04 -3.95 -2.24
CA GLU A 35 12.22 -3.27 -2.81
C GLU A 35 13.12 -4.19 -3.66
N ARG A 36 12.99 -5.51 -3.57
CA ARG A 36 13.75 -6.43 -4.45
C ARG A 36 13.09 -6.65 -5.80
N GLN A 37 11.80 -6.36 -5.92
CA GLN A 37 11.07 -6.54 -7.18
C GLN A 37 11.36 -5.41 -8.19
N PRO A 38 11.29 -5.70 -9.50
CA PRO A 38 11.51 -4.69 -10.54
C PRO A 38 10.37 -3.66 -10.64
N TYR A 39 9.22 -3.91 -10.03
CA TYR A 39 8.06 -3.02 -9.95
C TYR A 39 7.37 -3.16 -8.59
N ILE A 40 6.49 -2.21 -8.31
CA ILE A 40 5.58 -2.23 -7.17
C ILE A 40 4.27 -2.86 -7.64
N ALA A 41 3.93 -4.04 -7.16
CA ALA A 41 2.64 -4.68 -7.43
C ALA A 41 1.58 -4.13 -6.47
N VAL A 42 0.45 -3.67 -7.00
CA VAL A 42 -0.69 -3.15 -6.24
C VAL A 42 -1.93 -3.94 -6.63
N LEU A 43 -2.59 -4.56 -5.65
CA LEU A 43 -3.85 -5.26 -5.87
C LEU A 43 -4.96 -4.24 -6.18
N ASP A 44 -5.76 -4.52 -7.20
CA ASP A 44 -6.80 -3.63 -7.70
C ASP A 44 -8.12 -3.63 -6.88
N ASP A 45 -8.40 -4.70 -6.15
CA ASP A 45 -9.68 -4.97 -5.48
C ASP A 45 -10.28 -3.79 -4.68
N GLN A 46 -9.46 -3.14 -3.85
CA GLN A 46 -9.88 -1.97 -3.03
C GLN A 46 -9.17 -0.67 -3.45
N LEU A 47 -8.57 -0.68 -4.64
CA LEU A 47 -7.85 0.45 -5.17
C LEU A 47 -8.81 1.40 -5.90
N ALA A 48 -8.79 2.68 -5.56
CA ALA A 48 -9.62 3.64 -6.28
C ALA A 48 -9.04 3.94 -7.68
N LEU A 49 -9.60 3.29 -8.71
CA LEU A 49 -9.18 3.41 -10.10
C LEU A 49 -9.76 4.68 -10.80
N PRO A 50 -9.10 5.19 -11.86
CA PRO A 50 -7.74 4.85 -12.29
C PRO A 50 -6.73 5.34 -11.25
N PHE A 51 -5.67 4.57 -11.00
CA PHE A 51 -4.65 4.91 -10.02
C PHE A 51 -3.44 5.56 -10.74
N PRO A 52 -3.06 6.80 -10.38
CA PRO A 52 -1.92 7.46 -11.01
C PRO A 52 -0.61 6.79 -10.57
N VAL A 53 0.27 6.52 -11.53
CA VAL A 53 1.53 5.81 -11.34
C VAL A 53 2.76 6.68 -11.64
N GLU A 54 2.54 7.98 -11.86
CA GLU A 54 3.58 8.94 -12.23
C GLU A 54 4.49 9.28 -11.03
N ASP A 55 5.76 9.58 -11.32
CA ASP A 55 6.78 9.96 -10.33
C ASP A 55 6.99 8.98 -9.16
N MET A 56 6.74 7.69 -9.41
CA MET A 56 7.07 6.62 -8.48
C MET A 56 8.53 6.17 -8.67
N PRO A 57 9.24 5.80 -7.59
CA PRO A 57 10.65 5.40 -7.67
C PRO A 57 10.85 4.07 -8.44
N LYS A 58 9.77 3.31 -8.63
CA LYS A 58 9.70 2.12 -9.47
C LYS A 58 8.40 2.14 -10.28
N PRO A 59 8.35 1.43 -11.42
CA PRO A 59 7.10 1.21 -12.12
C PRO A 59 6.07 0.61 -11.17
N VAL A 60 4.83 1.10 -11.21
CA VAL A 60 3.71 0.52 -10.48
C VAL A 60 2.90 -0.34 -11.46
N LYS A 61 2.64 -1.59 -11.09
CA LYS A 61 1.70 -2.46 -11.80
C LYS A 61 0.48 -2.67 -10.92
N VAL A 62 -0.67 -2.24 -11.44
CA VAL A 62 -1.97 -2.58 -10.85
C VAL A 62 -2.38 -3.93 -11.43
N LEU A 63 -2.60 -4.92 -10.57
CA LEU A 63 -2.84 -6.31 -10.95
C LEU A 63 -4.09 -6.83 -10.23
N SER A 64 -4.83 -7.70 -10.92
CA SER A 64 -5.85 -8.51 -10.27
C SER A 64 -5.21 -9.60 -9.41
N TYR A 65 -5.99 -10.18 -8.50
CA TYR A 65 -5.51 -11.30 -7.67
C TYR A 65 -5.06 -12.50 -8.53
N ASP A 66 -5.81 -12.81 -9.59
CA ASP A 66 -5.48 -13.90 -10.51
C ASP A 66 -4.18 -13.63 -11.28
N ASP A 67 -3.90 -12.38 -11.65
CA ASP A 67 -2.65 -12.01 -12.30
C ASP A 67 -1.46 -12.16 -11.35
N ILE A 68 -1.61 -11.77 -10.08
CA ILE A 68 -0.59 -11.95 -9.04
C ILE A 68 -0.29 -13.44 -8.85
N LEU A 69 -1.30 -14.28 -8.72
CA LEU A 69 -1.11 -15.72 -8.57
C LEU A 69 -0.47 -16.36 -9.82
N ARG A 70 -0.86 -15.91 -11.01
CA ARG A 70 -0.27 -16.40 -12.27
C ARG A 70 1.21 -16.02 -12.39
N GLU A 71 1.57 -14.78 -12.03
CA GLU A 71 2.97 -14.34 -12.00
C GLU A 71 3.79 -15.09 -10.93
N ALA A 72 3.16 -15.43 -9.79
CA ALA A 72 3.82 -16.19 -8.72
C ALA A 72 4.02 -17.69 -9.04
N GLY A 73 3.15 -18.28 -9.84
CA GLY A 73 3.12 -19.73 -10.17
C GLY A 73 4.29 -20.27 -11.02
N SER A 74 5.42 -19.56 -11.09
CA SER A 74 6.63 -19.96 -11.84
C SER A 74 7.87 -20.11 -10.95
N GLY A 75 7.69 -20.44 -9.67
CA GLY A 75 8.78 -20.53 -8.68
C GLY A 75 9.32 -19.16 -8.23
N VAL A 76 8.59 -18.08 -8.53
CA VAL A 76 8.94 -16.70 -8.17
C VAL A 76 7.91 -16.21 -7.15
N SER A 77 8.35 -15.66 -6.02
CA SER A 77 7.44 -14.99 -5.10
C SER A 77 7.19 -13.54 -5.54
N ILE A 78 5.94 -13.11 -5.49
CA ILE A 78 5.51 -11.74 -5.77
C ILE A 78 5.03 -11.12 -4.47
N ALA A 79 5.76 -10.15 -3.92
CA ALA A 79 5.23 -9.27 -2.90
C ALA A 79 4.40 -8.16 -3.55
N PHE A 80 3.27 -7.85 -2.95
CA PHE A 80 2.34 -6.85 -3.43
C PHE A 80 1.71 -6.11 -2.26
N VAL A 81 1.19 -4.92 -2.54
CA VAL A 81 0.42 -4.17 -1.55
C VAL A 81 -1.07 -4.27 -1.85
N SER A 82 -1.88 -4.34 -0.80
CA SER A 82 -3.34 -4.31 -0.89
C SER A 82 -3.92 -3.30 0.07
N PHE A 83 -4.85 -2.49 -0.41
CA PHE A 83 -5.63 -1.61 0.45
C PHE A 83 -6.79 -2.36 1.07
N HIS A 84 -7.20 -1.94 2.26
CA HIS A 84 -8.53 -2.23 2.77
C HIS A 84 -9.51 -1.13 2.37
N PRO A 85 -10.83 -1.37 2.45
CA PRO A 85 -11.82 -0.32 2.29
C PRO A 85 -11.52 0.88 3.20
N PRO A 86 -11.43 2.12 2.67
CA PRO A 86 -11.29 3.32 3.47
C PRO A 86 -12.45 3.47 4.47
N LYS A 87 -12.16 3.88 5.71
CA LYS A 87 -13.18 4.10 6.74
C LYS A 87 -13.21 5.55 7.19
N TRP A 88 -14.40 6.07 7.48
CA TRP A 88 -14.56 7.35 8.15
C TRP A 88 -14.73 7.11 9.65
N GLU A 89 -13.86 7.73 10.45
CA GLU A 89 -13.83 7.59 11.91
C GLU A 89 -13.47 8.94 12.52
N ASN A 90 -14.32 9.48 13.42
CA ASN A 90 -14.05 10.73 14.15
C ASN A 90 -13.54 11.88 13.26
N GLU A 91 -14.28 12.20 12.18
CA GLU A 91 -13.93 13.24 11.19
C GLU A 91 -12.64 12.97 10.37
N CYS A 92 -11.99 11.83 10.60
CA CYS A 92 -10.82 11.36 9.88
C CYS A 92 -11.18 10.29 8.85
N VAL A 93 -10.31 10.13 7.86
CA VAL A 93 -10.30 9.00 6.94
C VAL A 93 -9.18 8.07 7.36
N ALA A 94 -9.52 6.86 7.80
CA ALA A 94 -8.58 5.79 8.08
C ALA A 94 -8.31 4.98 6.80
N LEU A 95 -7.04 4.86 6.43
CA LEU A 95 -6.56 3.97 5.38
C LEU A 95 -5.71 2.87 6.00
N ASN A 96 -5.99 1.62 5.61
CA ASN A 96 -5.10 0.50 5.90
C ASN A 96 -4.52 -0.04 4.60
N MET A 97 -3.22 -0.32 4.62
CA MET A 97 -2.51 -0.97 3.53
C MET A 97 -1.67 -2.11 4.09
N GLU A 98 -1.75 -3.27 3.46
CA GLU A 98 -0.97 -4.46 3.81
C GLU A 98 0.07 -4.74 2.74
N VAL A 99 1.18 -5.35 3.16
CA VAL A 99 2.10 -6.06 2.29
C VAL A 99 1.82 -7.54 2.39
N ARG A 100 1.68 -8.19 1.25
CA ARG A 100 1.40 -9.62 1.14
C ARG A 100 2.39 -10.25 0.18
N LEU A 101 2.62 -11.55 0.33
CA LEU A 101 3.50 -12.35 -0.50
C LEU A 101 2.69 -13.49 -1.13
N ALA A 102 2.55 -13.46 -2.45
CA ALA A 102 2.12 -14.61 -3.23
C ALA A 102 3.35 -15.44 -3.59
N SER A 103 3.26 -16.76 -3.46
CA SER A 103 4.25 -17.70 -3.97
C SER A 103 3.54 -18.92 -4.55
N ASP A 104 4.28 -19.87 -5.10
CA ASP A 104 3.78 -21.16 -5.58
C ASP A 104 3.31 -22.08 -4.42
N MET A 105 2.52 -21.54 -3.50
CA MET A 105 1.85 -22.31 -2.47
C MET A 105 0.69 -23.05 -3.12
N ARG A 106 0.55 -24.35 -2.80
CA ARG A 106 -0.35 -25.30 -3.46
C ARG A 106 -1.85 -24.95 -3.38
N ASN A 107 -2.23 -23.85 -2.73
CA ASN A 107 -3.62 -23.46 -2.47
C ASN A 107 -3.97 -22.01 -2.86
N GLY A 108 -3.06 -21.25 -3.51
CA GLY A 108 -3.33 -19.85 -3.86
C GLY A 108 -3.46 -18.91 -2.65
N GLU A 109 -2.96 -19.34 -1.48
CA GLU A 109 -2.88 -18.52 -0.28
C GLU A 109 -1.68 -17.56 -0.36
N THR A 110 -1.87 -16.35 0.16
CA THR A 110 -0.81 -15.34 0.28
C THR A 110 -0.42 -15.18 1.74
N LEU A 111 0.86 -15.05 2.02
CA LEU A 111 1.36 -14.73 3.34
C LEU A 111 1.26 -13.22 3.60
N GLY A 112 0.63 -12.82 4.71
CA GLY A 112 0.72 -11.44 5.18
C GLY A 112 2.12 -11.15 5.74
N LEU A 113 2.75 -10.06 5.31
CA LEU A 113 4.05 -9.64 5.84
C LEU A 113 3.90 -8.56 6.91
N GLY A 114 2.94 -7.65 6.74
CA GLY A 114 2.62 -6.62 7.71
C GLY A 114 1.69 -5.55 7.14
N GLY A 115 1.23 -4.66 8.00
CA GLY A 115 0.29 -3.61 7.62
C GLY A 115 0.58 -2.27 8.27
N ILE A 116 0.08 -1.23 7.62
CA ILE A 116 0.15 0.16 8.06
C ILE A 116 -1.27 0.73 8.08
N GLN A 117 -1.59 1.42 9.17
CA GLN A 117 -2.78 2.26 9.29
C GLN A 117 -2.37 3.72 9.37
N VAL A 118 -3.04 4.56 8.57
CA VAL A 118 -2.88 6.02 8.62
C VAL A 118 -4.24 6.70 8.68
N GLN A 119 -4.39 7.64 9.61
CA GLN A 119 -5.56 8.49 9.72
C GLN A 119 -5.26 9.88 9.14
N PHE A 120 -6.12 10.33 8.22
CA PHE A 120 -6.03 11.65 7.60
C PHE A 120 -7.18 12.52 8.06
N HIS A 121 -6.89 13.77 8.41
CA HIS A 121 -7.90 14.80 8.62
C HIS A 121 -7.64 16.01 7.71
N LYS A 122 -8.63 16.90 7.60
CA LYS A 122 -8.57 18.03 6.68
C LYS A 122 -8.32 19.33 7.43
N VAL A 123 -7.16 19.94 7.22
CA VAL A 123 -6.76 21.23 7.81
C VAL A 123 -6.62 22.27 6.71
N SER A 124 -7.40 23.35 6.77
CA SER A 124 -7.36 24.43 5.77
C SER A 124 -7.46 23.94 4.31
N GLY A 125 -8.35 22.98 4.06
CA GLY A 125 -8.56 22.40 2.73
C GLY A 125 -7.56 21.32 2.31
N LYS A 126 -6.49 21.08 3.08
CA LYS A 126 -5.43 20.09 2.79
C LYS A 126 -5.56 18.87 3.69
N TRP A 127 -5.26 17.70 3.15
CA TRP A 127 -5.18 16.46 3.93
C TRP A 127 -3.83 16.37 4.61
N VAL A 128 -3.86 16.15 5.92
CA VAL A 128 -2.66 15.89 6.73
C VAL A 128 -2.94 14.70 7.64
N VAL A 129 -1.87 14.06 8.08
CA VAL A 129 -1.92 12.94 9.01
C VAL A 129 -2.32 13.46 10.39
N ALA A 130 -3.31 12.80 11.01
CA ALA A 130 -3.84 13.19 12.32
C ALA A 130 -2.89 12.77 13.47
N GLU A 131 -2.32 11.57 13.36
CA GLU A 131 -1.44 10.95 14.37
C GLU A 131 -0.37 10.09 13.66
N GLU A 132 0.70 9.71 14.36
CA GLU A 132 1.72 8.83 13.77
C GLU A 132 1.12 7.53 13.22
N ALA A 133 1.68 7.04 12.11
CA ALA A 133 1.21 5.82 11.47
C ALA A 133 1.37 4.62 12.42
N SER A 134 0.32 3.80 12.51
CA SER A 134 0.33 2.57 13.30
C SER A 134 0.71 1.38 12.43
N TYR A 135 1.47 0.44 13.01
CA TYR A 135 1.95 -0.77 12.33
C TYR A 135 1.33 -2.01 12.98
N PHE A 136 0.99 -3.01 12.18
CA PHE A 136 0.43 -4.26 12.67
C PHE A 136 0.99 -5.48 11.93
N ALA A 137 1.07 -6.60 12.64
CA ALA A 137 1.34 -7.91 12.03
C ALA A 137 0.03 -8.47 11.44
N THR A 138 0.17 -9.19 10.33
CA THR A 138 -0.93 -9.77 9.53
C THR A 138 -0.90 -11.28 9.58
#